data_AF-A0A9W9P201-F1
#
_entry.id   AF-A0A9W9P201-F1
#
_cell.length_a   1.000
_cell.length_b   1.000
_cell.length_c   1.000
_cell.angle_alpha   90.00
_cell.angle_beta   90.00
_cell.angle_gamma   90.00
#
_symmetry.space_group_name_H-M   'P 1'
#
loop_
_entity.id
_entity.type
_entity.pdbx_description
1 polymer ?
#
loop_
_entity_poly.entity_id
_entity_poly.type
_entity_poly.pdbx_seq_one_letter_code
_entity_poly.pdbx_strand_id
1 'polypeptide(L)'
;MAIVVASLGTYLALKRPRGCQPATLGHLQTIVDLIDDWATDQSGRMWWGDKPVAQLEDNQARHAGTCWDKAVLGPIQNTKYAGN
;
A
#
# COMPACT_ATOMS: atom_id res chain seq x y z
N MET A 1 10.28 -23.60 16.24
CA MET A 1 9.18 -22.64 15.97
C MET A 1 8.95 -21.67 17.14
N ALA A 2 8.67 -22.14 18.36
CA ALA A 2 8.38 -21.26 19.51
C ALA A 2 9.49 -20.25 19.84
N ILE A 3 10.77 -20.66 19.79
CA ILE A 3 11.92 -19.78 20.06
C ILE A 3 12.02 -18.64 19.04
N VAL A 4 11.78 -18.94 17.76
CA VAL A 4 11.81 -17.94 16.68
C VAL A 4 10.70 -16.92 16.86
N VAL A 5 9.47 -17.38 17.14
CA VAL A 5 8.32 -16.52 17.37
C VAL A 5 8.51 -15.64 18.62
N ALA A 6 9.02 -16.23 19.71
CA ALA A 6 9.31 -15.50 20.95
C ALA A 6 10.37 -14.42 20.71
N SER A 7 11.47 -14.76 20.03
CA SER A 7 12.54 -13.81 19.72
C SER A 7 12.06 -12.64 18.84
N LEU A 8 11.21 -12.91 17.85
CA LEU A 8 10.61 -11.89 17.00
C LEU A 8 9.66 -10.99 17.81
N GLY A 9 8.79 -11.58 18.64
CA GLY A 9 7.88 -10.84 19.51
C GLY A 9 8.61 -9.91 20.48
N THR A 10 9.67 -10.41 21.13
CA THR A 10 10.51 -9.61 22.03
C THR A 10 11.22 -8.47 21.28
N TYR A 11 11.73 -8.73 20.08
CA TYR A 11 12.37 -7.70 19.26
C TYR A 11 11.38 -6.59 18.86
N LEU A 12 10.18 -6.96 18.41
CA LEU A 12 9.12 -6.01 18.05
C LEU A 12 8.65 -5.19 19.26
N ALA A 13 8.53 -5.82 20.43
CA ALA A 13 8.12 -5.13 21.67
C ALA A 13 9.16 -4.08 22.14
N LEU A 14 10.45 -4.35 21.94
CA LEU A 14 11.54 -3.44 22.34
C LEU A 14 11.79 -2.34 21.31
N LYS A 15 11.48 -2.58 20.03
CA LYS A 15 11.67 -1.62 18.96
C LYS A 15 10.50 -0.62 18.92
N ARG A 16 10.58 0.44 19.74
CA ARG A 16 9.64 1.56 19.65
C ARG A 16 9.59 2.11 18.22
N PRO A 17 8.39 2.26 17.61
CA PRO A 17 8.25 2.95 16.35
C PRO A 17 8.81 4.37 16.52
N ARG A 18 9.80 4.74 15.70
CA ARG A 18 10.31 6.10 15.68
C ARG A 18 9.30 6.98 14.94
N GLY A 19 8.62 7.87 15.67
CA GLY A 19 7.61 8.79 15.14
C GLY A 19 6.21 8.51 15.68
N CYS A 20 5.30 9.48 15.55
CA CYS A 20 3.87 9.24 15.76
C CYS A 20 3.40 8.27 14.67
N GLN A 21 3.36 6.97 14.96
CA GLN A 21 2.61 6.05 14.11
C GLN A 21 1.17 6.58 14.08
N PRO A 22 0.62 6.96 12.91
CA PRO A 22 -0.80 7.29 12.82
C PRO A 22 -1.60 6.19 13.52
N ALA A 23 -2.56 6.57 14.38
CA ALA A 23 -3.26 5.66 15.29
C ALA A 23 -3.91 4.45 14.56
N THR A 24 -4.13 4.59 13.26
CA THR A 24 -4.65 3.56 12.35
C THR A 24 -3.66 2.45 12.00
N LEU A 25 -2.34 2.65 12.15
CA LEU A 25 -1.33 1.60 11.91
C LEU A 25 -1.33 0.50 12.99
N GLY A 26 -1.94 0.73 14.15
CA GLY A 26 -2.13 -0.30 15.18
C GLY A 26 -3.30 -1.24 14.89
N HIS A 27 -4.20 -0.84 13.98
CA HIS A 27 -5.38 -1.60 13.62
C HIS A 27 -5.13 -2.33 12.30
N LEU A 28 -4.68 -3.59 12.38
CA LEU A 28 -4.29 -4.40 11.22
C LEU A 28 -5.36 -4.43 10.12
N GLN A 29 -6.63 -4.42 10.51
CA GLN A 29 -7.74 -4.35 9.57
C GLN A 29 -7.69 -3.09 8.70
N THR A 30 -7.34 -1.93 9.27
CA THR A 30 -7.24 -0.68 8.50
C THR A 30 -6.08 -0.71 7.50
N ILE A 31 -4.99 -1.41 7.82
CA ILE A 31 -3.91 -1.64 6.85
C ILE A 31 -4.39 -2.57 5.73
N VAL A 32 -5.17 -3.61 6.08
CA VAL A 32 -5.76 -4.53 5.10
C VAL A 32 -6.73 -3.81 4.18
N ASP A 33 -7.57 -2.92 4.72
CA ASP A 33 -8.53 -2.15 3.95
C ASP A 33 -7.85 -1.07 3.07
N LEU A 34 -6.63 -0.65 3.41
CA LEU A 34 -5.85 0.32 2.64
C LEU A 34 -5.14 -0.31 1.43
N ILE A 35 -4.76 -1.58 1.52
CA ILE A 35 -4.06 -2.31 0.46
C ILE A 35 -5.10 -3.06 -0.38
N ASP A 36 -5.43 -2.49 -1.53
CA ASP A 36 -6.39 -3.04 -2.48
C ASP A 36 -5.79 -4.11 -3.41
N ASP A 37 -4.47 -4.13 -3.61
CA ASP A 37 -3.74 -5.17 -4.34
C ASP A 37 -2.50 -5.61 -3.53
N TRP A 38 -2.44 -6.90 -3.22
CA TRP A 38 -1.34 -7.51 -2.46
C TRP A 38 -0.23 -8.09 -3.35
N ALA A 39 -0.39 -8.07 -4.67
CA ALA A 39 0.61 -8.58 -5.58
C ALA A 39 1.89 -7.74 -5.52
N THR A 40 3.01 -8.39 -5.81
CA THR A 40 4.31 -7.75 -5.86
C THR A 40 5.00 -8.06 -7.18
N ASP A 41 5.87 -7.17 -7.62
CA ASP A 41 6.70 -7.42 -8.81
C ASP A 41 7.70 -8.57 -8.58
N GLN A 42 8.45 -8.93 -9.61
CA GLN A 42 9.46 -10.02 -9.54
C GLN A 42 10.56 -9.79 -8.49
N SER A 43 10.69 -8.56 -7.97
CA SER A 43 11.64 -8.19 -6.92
C SER A 43 10.97 -7.94 -5.56
N GLY A 44 9.69 -8.25 -5.42
CA GLY A 44 8.94 -8.09 -4.17
C GLY A 44 8.51 -6.65 -3.88
N ARG A 45 8.50 -5.75 -4.87
CA ARG A 45 8.04 -4.37 -4.68
C ARG A 45 6.55 -4.23 -4.99
N MET A 46 5.92 -3.32 -4.25
CA MET A 46 4.56 -2.83 -4.49
C MET A 46 4.64 -1.34 -4.83
N TRP A 47 3.83 -0.92 -5.78
CA TRP A 47 3.75 0.47 -6.21
C TRP A 47 2.43 1.08 -5.76
N TRP A 48 2.45 2.37 -5.43
CA TRP A 48 1.25 3.16 -5.12
C TRP A 48 1.10 4.27 -6.14
N GLY A 49 -0.09 4.46 -6.68
CA GLY A 49 -0.34 5.55 -7.60
C GLY A 49 -1.73 5.52 -8.21
N ASP A 50 -1.87 6.33 -9.24
CA ASP A 50 -3.11 6.46 -10.01
C ASP A 50 -3.20 5.32 -11.04
N LYS A 51 -4.17 4.42 -10.88
CA LYS A 51 -4.36 3.27 -11.77
C LYS A 51 -5.74 3.30 -12.45
N PRO A 52 -5.85 2.78 -13.67
CA PRO A 52 -7.14 2.67 -14.34
C PRO A 52 -8.07 1.68 -13.64
N VAL A 53 -9.37 1.96 -13.67
CA VAL A 53 -10.38 0.98 -13.27
C VAL A 53 -10.51 -0.06 -14.40
N ALA A 54 -10.16 -1.32 -14.11
CA ALA A 54 -10.12 -2.42 -15.09
C ALA A 54 -11.47 -2.70 -15.82
N GLN A 55 -12.57 -2.11 -15.35
CA GLN A 55 -13.93 -2.33 -15.87
C GLN A 55 -14.39 -1.24 -16.87
N LEU A 56 -13.57 -0.23 -17.16
CA LEU A 56 -13.92 0.84 -18.10
C LEU A 56 -13.03 0.74 -19.35
N GLU A 57 -13.64 0.36 -20.48
CA GLU A 57 -12.98 0.25 -21.79
C GLU A 57 -12.28 1.56 -22.21
N ASP A 58 -12.78 2.71 -21.76
CA ASP A 58 -12.24 4.04 -22.06
C ASP A 58 -11.23 4.58 -21.04
N ASN A 59 -10.82 3.79 -20.03
CA ASN A 59 -9.83 4.21 -19.01
C ASN A 59 -10.19 5.53 -18.29
N GLN A 60 -11.45 5.96 -18.38
CA GLN A 60 -11.88 7.32 -18.02
C GLN A 60 -11.88 7.56 -16.51
N ALA A 61 -12.17 6.52 -15.72
CA ALA A 61 -12.04 6.59 -14.27
C ALA A 61 -10.70 5.99 -13.86
N ARG A 62 -9.88 6.83 -13.22
CA ARG A 62 -8.64 6.42 -12.58
C ARG A 62 -8.78 6.70 -11.07
N HIS A 63 -8.16 5.85 -10.27
CA HIS A 63 -8.25 5.93 -8.82
C HIS A 63 -6.88 5.67 -8.20
N ALA A 64 -6.68 6.20 -6.99
CA ALA A 64 -5.48 5.93 -6.21
C ALA A 64 -5.56 4.53 -5.59
N GLY A 65 -4.47 3.77 -5.70
CA GLY A 65 -4.36 2.45 -5.07
C GLY A 65 -2.98 1.84 -5.22
N THR A 66 -2.87 0.60 -4.77
CA THR A 66 -1.69 -0.27 -4.86
C THR A 66 -1.72 -1.12 -6.13
N CYS A 67 -0.56 -1.42 -6.70
CA CYS A 67 -0.41 -2.39 -7.78
C CYS A 67 0.99 -2.99 -7.81
N TRP A 68 1.09 -4.19 -8.39
CA TRP A 68 2.37 -4.85 -8.61
C TRP A 68 3.11 -4.35 -9.85
N ASP A 69 2.40 -3.85 -10.86
CA ASP A 69 2.98 -3.39 -12.12
C ASP A 69 3.10 -1.86 -12.17
N LYS A 70 4.34 -1.36 -12.19
CA LYS A 70 4.63 0.07 -12.32
C LYS A 70 4.14 0.66 -13.64
N ALA A 71 4.10 -0.13 -14.72
CA ALA A 71 3.70 0.34 -16.05
C ALA A 71 2.21 0.69 -16.13
N VAL A 72 1.40 0.15 -15.22
CA VAL A 72 -0.05 0.43 -15.13
C VAL A 72 -0.34 1.78 -14.46
N LEU A 73 0.60 2.28 -13.64
CA LEU A 73 0.46 3.55 -12.94
C LEU A 73 0.60 4.73 -13.89
N GLY A 74 -0.23 5.74 -13.68
CA GLY A 74 -0.15 7.02 -14.35
C GLY A 74 1.10 7.79 -13.92
N PRO A 75 1.57 8.75 -14.74
CA PRO A 75 2.65 9.65 -14.36
C PRO A 75 2.24 10.49 -13.15
N ILE A 76 3.20 10.87 -12.31
CA ILE A 76 2.96 11.80 -11.22
C ILE A 76 2.64 13.17 -11.83
N GLN A 77 1.41 13.63 -11.62
CA GLN A 77 0.96 14.95 -12.06
C GLN A 77 0.88 15.88 -10.84
N ASN A 78 1.41 17.10 -10.98
CA ASN A 78 1.26 18.17 -9.98
C ASN A 78 -0.03 18.99 -10.15
N THR A 79 -0.90 18.56 -11.07
CA THR A 79 -2.21 19.18 -11.30
C THR A 79 -3.23 18.62 -10.33
N LYS A 80 -4.34 19.34 -10.09
CA LYS A 80 -5.43 18.86 -9.23
C LYS A 80 -5.90 17.49 -9.72
N TYR A 81 -5.81 16.50 -8.84
CA TYR A 81 -6.35 15.17 -9.07
C TYR A 81 -7.85 15.24 -8.77
N ALA A 82 -8.68 15.20 -9.82
CA ALA A 82 -10.14 15.23 -9.79
C ALA A 82 -10.77 16.32 -8.89
N GLY A 83 -11.04 17.49 -9.47
CA GLY A 83 -11.84 18.54 -8.83
C GLY A 83 -11.79 19.84 -9.64
N ASN A 84 -12.94 20.25 -10.18
CA ASN A 84 -13.15 21.61 -10.69
C ASN A 84 -13.22 22.57 -9.50
#